data_AF-A0A414JC07-F1
#
_entry.id   AF-A0A414JC07-F1
#
_cell.length_a   1.000
_cell.length_b   1.000
_cell.length_c   1.000
_cell.angle_alpha   90.00
_cell.angle_beta   90.00
_cell.angle_gamma   90.00
#
_symmetry.space_group_name_H-M   'P 1'
#
loop_
_entity.id
_entity.type
_entity.pdbx_description
1 polymer ?
#
loop_
_entity_poly.entity_id
_entity_poly.type
_entity_poly.pdbx_seq_one_letter_code
_entity_poly.pdbx_strand_id
1 'polypeptide(L)'
;MAGYYTTEQTVSYFQTLVTRIKSTEGYSPELPISFVGDFYDDESFSNIWTETPFWYGGHMPELINCYSTDKLMMNYLGYSYIPATEDEKKRAELKAKDMPNYPQDGSIKIIDGVIVVKRG
;
A
#
# COMPACT_ATOMS: atom_id res chain seq x y z
N MET A 1 -16.73 11.21 -15.48
CA MET A 1 -15.96 9.94 -15.53
C MET A 1 -14.54 10.08 -14.92
N ALA A 2 -14.32 10.68 -13.72
CA ALA A 2 -12.97 10.79 -13.11
C ALA A 2 -12.73 9.66 -12.12
N GLY A 3 -13.77 9.00 -11.64
CA GLY A 3 -13.65 7.76 -10.89
C GLY A 3 -12.83 6.72 -11.66
N TYR A 4 -12.93 6.71 -12.99
CA TYR A 4 -12.04 5.91 -13.83
C TYR A 4 -10.58 6.33 -13.68
N TYR A 5 -10.24 7.60 -13.95
CA TYR A 5 -8.86 8.08 -13.88
C TYR A 5 -8.25 8.00 -12.48
N THR A 6 -9.00 8.32 -11.43
CA THR A 6 -8.50 8.22 -10.04
C THR A 6 -8.38 6.77 -9.59
N THR A 7 -9.24 5.87 -10.09
CA THR A 7 -9.05 4.42 -9.90
C THR A 7 -7.78 3.96 -10.61
N GLU A 8 -7.55 4.34 -11.88
CA GLU A 8 -6.32 4.00 -12.62
C GLU A 8 -5.06 4.49 -11.90
N GLN A 9 -5.04 5.74 -11.39
CA GLN A 9 -3.95 6.26 -10.57
C GLN A 9 -3.70 5.39 -9.33
N THR A 10 -4.76 5.00 -8.65
CA THR A 10 -4.70 4.16 -7.44
C THR A 10 -4.21 2.75 -7.77
N VAL A 11 -4.70 2.15 -8.86
CA VAL A 11 -4.26 0.83 -9.34
C VAL A 11 -2.78 0.86 -9.70
N SER A 12 -2.32 1.91 -10.38
CA SER A 12 -0.89 2.10 -10.70
C SER A 12 -0.02 2.21 -9.45
N TYR A 13 -0.51 2.90 -8.41
CA TYR A 13 0.17 3.00 -7.12
C TYR A 13 0.36 1.62 -6.48
N PHE A 14 -0.72 0.85 -6.34
CA PHE A 14 -0.67 -0.48 -5.73
C PHE A 14 0.07 -1.50 -6.60
N GLN A 15 0.07 -1.37 -7.92
CA GLN A 15 0.90 -2.18 -8.81
C GLN A 15 2.39 -1.99 -8.49
N THR A 16 2.80 -0.74 -8.24
CA THR A 16 4.17 -0.42 -7.83
C THR A 16 4.48 -1.00 -6.45
N LEU A 17 3.55 -0.87 -5.50
CA LEU A 17 3.70 -1.48 -4.17
C LEU A 17 3.90 -3.00 -4.25
N VAL A 18 3.04 -3.71 -4.99
CA VAL A 18 3.15 -5.16 -5.20
C VAL A 18 4.47 -5.54 -5.85
N THR A 19 4.93 -4.75 -6.82
CA THR A 19 6.24 -4.96 -7.46
C THR A 19 7.36 -4.82 -6.45
N ARG A 20 7.33 -3.79 -5.60
CA ARG A 20 8.35 -3.58 -4.56
C ARG A 20 8.34 -4.66 -3.47
N ILE A 21 7.15 -5.12 -3.06
CA ILE A 21 7.01 -6.28 -2.16
C ILE A 21 7.72 -7.50 -2.77
N LYS A 22 7.41 -7.86 -4.01
CA LYS A 22 8.01 -9.00 -4.72
C LYS A 22 9.51 -8.84 -4.98
N SER A 23 10.01 -7.61 -4.98
CA SER A 23 11.44 -7.31 -5.19
C SER A 23 12.23 -7.23 -3.89
N THR A 24 11.60 -7.47 -2.74
CA THR A 24 12.29 -7.50 -1.44
C THR A 24 13.27 -8.67 -1.43
N GLU A 25 14.52 -8.43 -1.00
CA GLU A 25 15.51 -9.48 -0.86
C GLU A 25 14.99 -10.61 0.06
N GLY A 26 15.05 -11.85 -0.41
CA GLY A 26 14.52 -13.01 0.31
C GLY A 26 13.00 -13.22 0.19
N TYR A 27 12.32 -12.47 -0.69
CA TYR A 27 10.88 -12.65 -0.92
C TYR A 27 10.53 -14.10 -1.29
N SER A 28 9.47 -14.60 -0.65
CA SER A 28 8.77 -15.83 -1.04
C SER A 28 7.27 -15.60 -0.90
N PRO A 29 6.44 -16.12 -1.82
CA PRO A 29 4.98 -16.02 -1.72
C PRO A 29 4.40 -16.78 -0.52
N GLU A 30 5.21 -17.61 0.15
CA GLU A 30 4.81 -18.34 1.36
C GLU A 30 4.97 -17.51 2.64
N LEU A 31 5.65 -16.36 2.58
CA LEU A 31 5.83 -15.49 3.74
C LEU A 31 4.56 -14.65 3.97
N PRO A 32 4.10 -14.54 5.23
CA PRO A 32 2.99 -13.65 5.55
C PRO A 32 3.39 -12.18 5.36
N ILE A 33 2.41 -11.34 5.04
CA ILE A 33 2.57 -9.89 4.92
C ILE A 33 1.85 -9.18 6.07
N SER A 34 2.53 -8.22 6.68
CA SER A 34 1.97 -7.30 7.67
C SER A 34 2.10 -5.87 7.18
N PHE A 35 0.96 -5.18 7.09
CA PHE A 35 0.91 -3.73 6.86
C PHE A 35 0.88 -3.02 8.20
N VAL A 36 1.91 -2.23 8.50
CA VAL A 36 2.06 -1.45 9.74
C VAL A 36 1.74 0.01 9.44
N GLY A 37 1.05 0.71 10.34
CA GLY A 37 0.58 2.08 10.14
C GLY A 37 -0.80 2.12 9.48
N ASP A 38 -1.52 3.23 9.61
CA ASP A 38 -2.94 3.31 9.26
C ASP A 38 -3.18 3.81 7.83
N PHE A 39 -2.32 4.70 7.33
CA PHE A 39 -2.50 5.40 6.06
C PHE A 39 -1.20 5.48 5.28
N TYR A 40 -1.27 5.56 3.95
CA TYR A 40 -0.15 5.93 3.11
C TYR A 40 0.01 7.46 3.13
N ASP A 41 1.22 7.91 3.44
CA ASP A 41 1.60 9.33 3.42
C ASP A 41 2.72 9.49 2.39
N ASP A 42 2.33 9.88 1.17
CA ASP A 42 3.20 9.90 0.00
C ASP A 42 3.06 11.22 -0.74
N GLU A 43 3.94 12.17 -0.45
CA GLU A 43 3.96 13.50 -1.08
C GLU A 43 4.16 13.45 -2.61
N SER A 44 4.65 12.33 -3.16
CA SER A 44 4.82 12.16 -4.61
C SER A 44 3.52 11.74 -5.32
N PHE A 45 2.49 11.35 -4.57
CA PHE A 45 1.19 10.96 -5.09
C PHE A 45 0.15 12.04 -4.78
N SER A 46 -0.50 12.58 -5.82
CA SER A 46 -1.57 13.56 -5.65
C SER A 46 -2.67 13.40 -6.68
N ASN A 47 -3.90 13.73 -6.29
CA ASN A 47 -5.06 13.75 -7.18
C ASN A 47 -5.28 15.15 -7.76
N ILE A 48 -4.64 15.44 -8.90
CA ILE A 48 -4.76 16.72 -9.62
C ILE A 48 -6.20 17.11 -10.00
N TRP A 49 -7.13 16.14 -10.01
CA TRP A 49 -8.52 16.37 -10.39
C TRP A 49 -9.32 17.09 -9.30
N THR A 50 -8.81 17.15 -8.07
CA THR A 50 -9.42 17.85 -6.93
C THR A 50 -9.35 19.38 -7.03
N GLU A 51 -8.49 19.92 -7.92
CA GLU A 51 -8.32 21.37 -8.09
C GLU A 51 -9.09 21.91 -9.31
N THR A 52 -9.84 21.06 -10.01
CA THR A 52 -10.53 21.46 -11.23
C THR A 52 -11.80 22.29 -10.92
N PRO A 53 -12.13 23.32 -11.74
CA PRO A 53 -13.25 24.24 -11.45
C PRO A 53 -14.64 23.62 -11.69
N PHE A 54 -14.73 22.32 -11.97
CA PHE A 54 -15.98 21.61 -12.26
C PHE A 54 -16.06 20.30 -11.50
N TRP A 55 -17.27 19.94 -11.06
CA TRP A 55 -17.50 18.70 -10.33
C TRP A 55 -17.46 17.49 -11.26
N TYR A 56 -16.48 16.63 -11.03
CA TYR A 56 -16.34 15.37 -11.72
C TYR A 56 -16.35 14.25 -10.68
N GLY A 57 -17.11 13.18 -10.90
CA GLY A 57 -17.13 12.05 -9.95
C GLY A 57 -15.70 11.51 -9.79
N GLY A 58 -15.15 11.52 -8.56
CA GLY A 58 -13.72 11.31 -8.29
C GLY A 58 -13.02 12.44 -7.51
N HIS A 59 -13.76 13.48 -7.10
CA HIS A 59 -13.27 14.63 -6.31
C HIS A 59 -12.98 14.29 -4.83
N MET A 60 -12.30 13.17 -4.59
CA MET A 60 -11.84 12.74 -3.26
C MET A 60 -10.34 13.02 -3.12
N PRO A 61 -9.86 13.44 -1.93
CA PRO A 61 -8.49 13.93 -1.74
C PRO A 61 -7.42 12.96 -2.23
N GLU A 62 -7.56 11.66 -1.96
CA GLU A 62 -6.68 10.60 -2.48
C GLU A 62 -7.34 9.24 -2.27
N LEU A 63 -7.48 8.45 -3.33
CA LEU A 63 -8.15 7.15 -3.23
C LEU A 63 -7.27 6.03 -2.64
N ILE A 64 -5.94 6.24 -2.53
CA ILE A 64 -4.99 5.28 -1.94
C ILE A 64 -5.32 4.93 -0.48
N ASN A 65 -5.99 5.83 0.24
CA ASN A 65 -6.43 5.65 1.63
C ASN A 65 -7.94 5.39 1.77
N CYS A 66 -8.71 5.48 0.68
CA CYS A 66 -10.17 5.32 0.72
C CYS A 66 -10.63 3.86 0.54
N TYR A 67 -9.81 3.02 -0.08
CA TYR A 67 -10.12 1.62 -0.35
C TYR A 67 -9.42 0.69 0.62
N SER A 68 -10.05 -0.46 0.90
CA SER A 68 -9.34 -1.58 1.50
C SER A 68 -8.23 -2.02 0.54
N THR A 69 -6.97 -1.83 0.97
CA THR A 69 -5.76 -2.22 0.23
C THR A 69 -5.87 -3.66 -0.28
N ASP A 70 -6.31 -4.59 0.57
CA ASP A 70 -6.45 -6.00 0.24
C ASP A 70 -7.45 -6.24 -0.90
N LYS A 71 -8.63 -5.60 -0.80
CA LYS A 71 -9.67 -5.74 -1.83
C LYS A 71 -9.22 -5.12 -3.15
N LEU A 72 -8.49 -4.01 -3.11
CA LEU A 72 -8.00 -3.37 -4.33
C LEU A 72 -6.97 -4.25 -5.02
N MET A 73 -5.95 -4.71 -4.29
CA MET A 73 -4.92 -5.61 -4.85
C MET A 73 -5.52 -6.91 -5.40
N MET A 74 -6.47 -7.50 -4.67
CA MET A 74 -7.13 -8.73 -5.12
C MET A 74 -7.99 -8.51 -6.37
N ASN A 75 -8.87 -7.50 -6.35
CA ASN A 75 -9.88 -7.33 -7.41
C ASN A 75 -9.32 -6.70 -8.70
N TYR A 76 -8.33 -5.82 -8.59
CA TYR A 76 -7.78 -5.09 -9.75
C TYR A 76 -6.45 -5.68 -10.24
N LEU A 77 -5.60 -6.20 -9.35
CA LEU A 77 -4.28 -6.70 -9.71
C LEU A 77 -4.19 -8.24 -9.71
N GLY A 78 -5.24 -8.94 -9.29
CA GLY A 78 -5.20 -10.39 -9.10
C GLY A 78 -4.16 -10.84 -8.08
N TYR A 79 -3.75 -9.94 -7.17
CA TYR A 79 -2.71 -10.21 -6.19
C TYR A 79 -3.34 -10.60 -4.86
N SER A 80 -3.07 -11.83 -4.44
CA SER A 80 -3.39 -12.36 -3.11
C SER A 80 -2.10 -12.66 -2.35
N TYR A 81 -2.18 -12.63 -1.02
CA TYR A 81 -1.06 -12.88 -0.13
C TYR A 81 -1.56 -13.54 1.16
N ILE A 82 -0.64 -14.12 1.93
CA ILE A 82 -0.94 -14.69 3.25
C ILE A 82 -0.93 -13.56 4.28
N PRO A 83 -2.04 -13.22 4.93
CA PRO A 83 -2.03 -12.19 5.96
C PRO A 83 -1.27 -12.68 7.20
N ALA A 84 -0.46 -11.80 7.79
CA ALA A 84 0.15 -12.06 9.09
C ALA A 84 -0.92 -12.31 10.17
N THR A 85 -0.61 -13.21 11.09
CA THR A 85 -1.39 -13.46 12.31
C THR A 85 -1.35 -12.23 13.23
N GLU A 86 -2.26 -12.15 14.20
CA GLU A 86 -2.31 -11.04 15.15
C GLU A 86 -1.02 -10.88 15.96
N ASP A 87 -0.37 -11.99 16.33
CA ASP A 87 0.91 -11.94 17.05
C ASP A 87 2.06 -11.48 16.14
N GLU A 88 2.06 -11.88 14.87
CA GLU A 88 3.02 -11.38 13.87
C GLU A 88 2.85 -9.89 13.61
N LYS A 89 1.60 -9.40 13.50
CA LYS A 89 1.31 -7.97 13.35
C LYS A 89 1.84 -7.15 14.53
N LYS A 90 1.58 -7.56 15.78
CA LYS A 90 2.10 -6.87 16.97
C LYS A 90 3.63 -6.82 17.00
N ARG A 91 4.28 -7.91 16.59
CA ARG A 91 5.75 -7.95 16.48
C ARG A 91 6.25 -7.03 15.36
N ALA A 92 5.60 -7.04 14.21
CA ALA A 92 5.91 -6.17 13.10
C ALA A 92 5.78 -4.69 13.49
N GLU A 93 4.71 -4.30 14.17
CA GLU A 93 4.51 -2.93 14.70
C GLU A 93 5.66 -2.50 15.61
N LEU A 94 6.06 -3.35 16.56
CA LEU A 94 7.16 -3.05 17.48
C LEU A 94 8.49 -2.87 16.74
N LYS A 95 8.78 -3.74 15.76
CA LYS A 95 10.05 -3.77 15.05
C LYS A 95 10.16 -2.75 13.91
N ALA A 96 9.03 -2.33 13.37
CA ALA A 96 8.97 -1.35 12.28
C ALA A 96 8.91 0.10 12.78
N LYS A 97 9.14 0.36 14.07
CA LYS A 97 9.08 1.71 14.64
C LYS A 97 10.05 2.67 13.97
N ASP A 98 11.27 2.21 13.69
CA ASP A 98 12.35 3.01 13.09
C ASP A 98 12.46 2.78 11.57
N MET A 99 11.53 2.01 10.98
CA MET A 99 11.45 1.89 9.52
C MET A 99 10.87 3.18 8.94
N PRO A 100 11.41 3.67 7.81
CA PRO A 100 10.79 4.78 7.10
C PRO A 100 9.47 4.33 6.47
N ASN A 101 8.58 5.28 6.21
CA ASN A 101 7.28 5.02 5.62
C ASN A 101 7.39 4.82 4.10
N TYR A 102 6.58 3.93 3.54
CA TYR A 102 6.45 3.78 2.10
C TYR A 102 6.00 5.11 1.49
N PRO A 103 6.64 5.61 0.41
CA PRO A 103 7.47 4.86 -0.56
C PRO A 103 8.99 4.96 -0.34
N GLN A 104 9.48 5.38 0.81
CA GLN A 104 10.92 5.50 1.03
C GLN A 104 11.66 4.14 0.92
N ASP A 105 12.96 4.18 0.67
CA ASP A 105 13.77 2.96 0.68
C ASP A 105 13.82 2.35 2.09
N GLY A 106 13.81 1.02 2.19
CA GLY A 106 13.75 0.32 3.46
C GLY A 106 12.41 0.34 4.20
N SER A 107 11.35 0.87 3.58
CA SER A 107 9.96 0.80 4.10
C SER A 107 9.32 -0.58 3.95
N ILE A 108 9.92 -1.46 3.14
CA ILE A 108 9.51 -2.86 2.99
C ILE A 108 10.71 -3.74 3.33
N LYS A 109 10.54 -4.62 4.33
CA LYS A 109 11.61 -5.53 4.81
C LYS A 109 11.02 -6.85 5.28
N ILE A 110 11.82 -7.91 5.21
CA ILE A 110 11.50 -9.17 5.89
C ILE A 110 12.03 -9.11 7.32
N ILE A 111 11.15 -9.27 8.30
CA ILE A 111 11.47 -9.26 9.73
C ILE A 111 10.84 -10.50 10.35
N ASP A 112 11.66 -11.35 10.97
CA ASP A 112 11.24 -12.63 11.58
C ASP A 112 10.40 -13.53 10.66
N GLY A 113 10.69 -13.54 9.36
CA GLY A 113 9.93 -14.32 8.38
C GLY A 113 8.60 -13.68 7.95
N VAL A 114 8.35 -12.42 8.29
CA VAL A 114 7.17 -11.66 7.85
C VAL A 114 7.62 -10.53 6.93
N ILE A 115 6.98 -10.36 5.78
CA ILE A 115 7.17 -9.18 4.95
C ILE A 115 6.41 -8.02 5.60
N VAL A 116 7.15 -7.05 6.14
CA VAL A 116 6.60 -5.86 6.77
C VAL A 116 6.59 -4.71 5.78
N VAL A 117 5.42 -4.13 5.56
CA VAL A 117 5.20 -2.91 4.77
C VAL A 117 4.83 -1.79 5.74
N LYS A 118 5.76 -0.86 5.97
CA LYS A 118 5.54 0.32 6.82
C LYS A 118 4.82 1.41 6.02
N ARG A 119 3.63 1.76 6.45
CA ARG A 119 2.83 2.90 6.01
C ARG A 119 2.92 3.98 7.11
N GLY A 120 2.52 5.21 6.77
CA GLY A 120 2.47 6.42 7.63
C GLY A 120 2.60 6.19 9.13
#